data_AF-V4XSJ0-F1
#
_entry.id   AF-V4XSJ0-F1
#
_cell.length_a   1.000
_cell.length_b   1.000
_cell.length_c   1.000
_cell.angle_alpha   90.00
_cell.angle_beta   90.00
_cell.angle_gamma   90.00
#
_symmetry.space_group_name_H-M   'P 1'
#
loop_
_entity.id
_entity.type
_entity.pdbx_description
1 polymer ?
#
loop_
_entity_poly.entity_id
_entity_poly.type
_entity_poly.pdbx_seq_one_letter_code
_entity_poly.pdbx_strand_id
1 'polypeptide(L)'
;MLGSGVGRKTRRRLLKLLGVGVSALTVESEQSTTDNQSTAYQASGGGQGQSSDNRRQRAAQRRREAIREALQRRPLVEQPVNSDESTYNNAVNYFASYSKGLPHDENGEVDTDAYEALQSALASENGGSFGDVPQAGVRPLTNPEAAISYNTMGLDPNDVYSPPAPSFDSARTAGEMVELYWMALLRDIPFHEFTDNADVAAAATELAGLTDFTGPVEPANIFRGNIQGAQTGPYVSQFLLKDFERGVVHRTQRFRPLEPTDYMINYDHWLAVQNGNIPLGGINRTTPDEPSLSDAGIRRDTERYPITGRDLATYVGENVSQQPYMNAGLILQNSEPDDDSPGNLALSESIGWRRRIHAD
;
A
#
# COMPACT_ATOMS: atom_id res chain seq x y z
N MET A 1 -22.50 -17.50 -44.70
CA MET A 1 -22.80 -17.85 -43.30
C MET A 1 -21.91 -17.01 -42.41
N LEU A 2 -22.50 -15.99 -41.78
CA LEU A 2 -21.84 -15.10 -40.83
C LEU A 2 -21.70 -15.84 -39.49
N GLY A 3 -20.48 -16.10 -39.05
CA GLY A 3 -20.17 -16.65 -37.73
C GLY A 3 -19.65 -15.53 -36.83
N SER A 4 -20.50 -15.02 -35.95
CA SER A 4 -20.22 -13.93 -35.02
C SER A 4 -19.28 -14.37 -33.90
N GLY A 5 -18.06 -13.82 -33.89
CA GLY A 5 -17.16 -13.85 -32.75
C GLY A 5 -17.70 -13.00 -31.60
N VAL A 6 -18.21 -13.65 -30.56
CA VAL A 6 -18.60 -12.98 -29.31
C VAL A 6 -17.31 -12.66 -28.54
N GLY A 7 -16.79 -11.45 -28.73
CA GLY A 7 -15.71 -10.91 -27.90
C GLY A 7 -16.16 -10.86 -26.43
N ARG A 8 -15.40 -11.50 -25.54
CA ARG A 8 -15.58 -11.40 -24.08
C ARG A 8 -15.47 -9.93 -23.67
N LYS A 9 -16.62 -9.29 -23.43
CA LYS A 9 -16.69 -7.94 -22.87
C LYS A 9 -16.23 -8.01 -21.40
N THR A 10 -15.04 -7.48 -21.12
CA THR A 10 -14.52 -7.37 -19.75
C THR A 10 -15.35 -6.37 -18.94
N ARG A 11 -15.69 -6.73 -17.69
CA ARG A 11 -16.56 -5.96 -16.78
C ARG A 11 -16.12 -4.50 -16.59
N ARG A 12 -14.83 -4.18 -16.82
CA ARG A 12 -14.26 -2.81 -16.75
C ARG A 12 -14.73 -1.87 -17.88
N ARG A 13 -15.06 -2.37 -19.08
CA ARG A 13 -15.60 -1.52 -20.16
C ARG A 13 -17.01 -1.00 -19.88
N LEU A 14 -17.82 -1.76 -19.13
CA LEU A 14 -19.17 -1.36 -18.74
C LEU A 14 -19.14 -0.18 -17.75
N LEU A 15 -18.18 -0.18 -16.83
CA LEU A 15 -17.99 0.91 -15.85
C LEU A 15 -17.41 2.18 -16.50
N LYS A 16 -16.55 2.07 -17.51
CA LYS A 16 -16.10 3.22 -18.31
C LYS A 16 -17.24 3.84 -19.15
N LEU A 17 -18.22 3.04 -19.60
CA LEU A 17 -19.37 3.53 -20.36
C LEU A 17 -20.40 4.30 -19.50
N LEU A 18 -20.40 4.09 -18.18
CA LEU A 18 -21.28 4.78 -17.24
C LEU A 18 -20.59 5.98 -16.54
N GLY A 19 -19.30 6.20 -16.81
CA GLY A 19 -18.47 7.19 -16.11
C GLY A 19 -18.05 8.40 -16.95
N VAL A 20 -18.76 8.74 -18.04
CA VAL A 20 -18.54 10.00 -18.77
C VAL A 20 -19.55 11.03 -18.29
N GLY A 21 -19.11 11.85 -17.35
CA GLY A 21 -19.85 12.99 -16.83
C GLY A 21 -18.90 14.03 -16.25
N VAL A 22 -17.84 14.38 -16.98
CA VAL A 22 -17.02 15.57 -16.68
C VAL A 22 -17.52 16.70 -17.57
N SER A 23 -18.38 17.54 -17.02
CA SER A 23 -18.69 18.84 -17.64
C SER A 23 -17.66 19.84 -17.13
N ALA A 24 -16.71 20.20 -18.00
CA ALA A 24 -15.93 21.40 -17.87
C ALA A 24 -16.87 22.62 -17.94
N LEU A 25 -16.74 23.56 -17.00
CA LEU A 25 -17.33 24.89 -17.10
C LEU A 25 -16.21 25.92 -16.90
N THR A 26 -15.59 26.27 -18.02
CA THR A 26 -15.05 27.61 -18.24
C THR A 26 -16.25 28.56 -18.41
N VAL A 27 -16.33 29.61 -17.60
CA VAL A 27 -17.20 30.75 -17.91
C VAL A 27 -16.38 32.02 -17.76
N GLU A 28 -16.03 32.57 -18.92
CA GLU A 28 -15.63 33.95 -19.14
C GLU A 28 -16.73 34.90 -18.66
N SER A 29 -16.31 36.07 -18.20
CA SER A 29 -17.19 37.17 -17.80
C SER A 29 -17.89 37.78 -19.01
N GLU A 30 -19.21 37.62 -19.11
CA GLU A 30 -20.06 38.53 -19.88
C GLU A 30 -21.32 38.89 -19.09
N GLN A 31 -21.55 40.20 -18.98
CA GLN A 31 -22.77 40.79 -18.44
C GLN A 31 -23.93 40.51 -19.39
N SER A 32 -24.99 39.87 -18.89
CA SER A 32 -26.32 40.02 -19.50
C SER A 32 -27.40 39.95 -18.43
N THR A 33 -28.14 41.04 -18.34
CA THR A 33 -29.38 41.21 -17.58
C THR A 33 -30.49 40.37 -18.18
N THR A 34 -31.11 39.50 -17.38
CA THR A 34 -32.47 39.04 -17.65
C THR A 34 -33.21 38.68 -16.36
N ASP A 35 -34.30 39.41 -16.15
CA ASP A 35 -35.31 39.19 -15.12
C ASP A 35 -35.83 37.76 -15.14
N ASN A 36 -35.93 37.15 -13.96
CA ASN A 36 -36.83 36.03 -13.76
C ASN A 36 -37.52 36.15 -12.40
N GLN A 37 -38.78 36.57 -12.45
CA GLN A 37 -39.71 36.52 -11.34
C GLN A 37 -40.03 35.05 -11.02
N SER A 38 -39.50 34.55 -9.91
CA SER A 38 -39.99 33.32 -9.29
C SER A 38 -40.76 33.66 -8.02
N THR A 39 -42.06 33.39 -8.08
CA THR A 39 -43.06 33.45 -7.02
C THR A 39 -42.60 32.78 -5.72
N ALA A 40 -42.47 33.58 -4.66
CA ALA A 40 -42.15 33.11 -3.33
C ALA A 40 -43.37 32.44 -2.68
N TYR A 41 -43.28 31.14 -2.43
CA TYR A 41 -44.17 30.44 -1.49
C TYR A 41 -43.82 30.89 -0.06
N GLN A 42 -44.71 31.67 0.56
CA GLN A 42 -44.65 31.97 1.98
C GLN A 42 -45.14 30.76 2.79
N ALA A 43 -44.20 30.02 3.39
CA ALA A 43 -44.51 29.09 4.47
C ALA A 43 -44.35 29.83 5.81
N SER A 44 -45.48 30.13 6.44
CA SER A 44 -45.58 30.59 7.82
C SER A 44 -45.30 29.43 8.78
N GLY A 45 -44.08 29.38 9.31
CA GLY A 45 -43.68 28.43 10.35
C GLY A 45 -42.85 29.14 11.40
N GLY A 46 -43.50 29.57 12.48
CA GLY A 46 -42.86 30.13 13.67
C GLY A 46 -42.04 29.07 14.41
N GLY A 47 -40.75 29.06 14.14
CA GLY A 47 -39.69 28.55 15.00
C GLY A 47 -38.48 29.42 14.71
N GLN A 48 -37.70 29.79 15.74
CA GLN A 48 -36.47 30.57 15.56
C GLN A 48 -35.47 29.76 14.71
N GLY A 49 -35.66 29.77 13.39
CA GLY A 49 -34.78 29.15 12.43
C GLY A 49 -33.52 29.99 12.39
N GLN A 50 -32.44 29.47 12.98
CA GLN A 50 -31.10 29.91 12.59
C GLN A 50 -31.06 29.87 11.07
N SER A 51 -31.06 31.04 10.41
CA SER A 51 -31.14 31.08 8.94
C SER A 51 -30.07 30.16 8.36
N SER A 52 -30.39 29.47 7.27
CA SER A 52 -29.44 28.64 6.53
C SER A 52 -28.11 29.37 6.28
N ASP A 53 -28.17 30.68 6.06
CA ASP A 53 -26.99 31.57 5.92
C ASP A 53 -26.12 31.61 7.19
N ASN A 54 -26.73 31.68 8.37
CA ASN A 54 -26.00 31.61 9.65
C ASN A 54 -25.36 30.23 9.88
N ARG A 55 -25.95 29.14 9.38
CA ARG A 55 -25.32 27.80 9.41
C ARG A 55 -24.12 27.74 8.46
N ARG A 56 -24.26 28.23 7.22
CA ARG A 56 -23.18 28.25 6.20
C ARG A 56 -21.98 29.05 6.68
N GLN A 57 -22.19 30.23 7.25
CA GLN A 57 -21.12 31.08 7.77
C GLN A 57 -20.40 30.42 8.96
N ARG A 58 -21.14 29.85 9.92
CA ARG A 58 -20.53 29.12 11.05
C ARG A 58 -19.73 27.90 10.60
N ALA A 59 -20.18 27.17 9.59
CA ALA A 59 -19.42 26.04 9.03
C ALA A 59 -18.09 26.50 8.41
N ALA A 60 -18.11 27.60 7.64
CA ALA A 60 -16.90 28.18 7.07
C ALA A 60 -15.94 28.69 8.14
N GLN A 61 -16.46 29.35 9.19
CA GLN A 61 -15.67 29.81 10.32
C GLN A 61 -14.97 28.65 11.03
N ARG A 62 -15.69 27.57 11.38
CA ARG A 62 -15.12 26.40 12.05
C ARG A 62 -13.98 25.76 11.26
N ARG A 63 -14.12 25.66 9.93
CA ARG A 63 -13.06 25.13 9.06
C ARG A 63 -11.81 26.00 9.08
N ARG A 64 -11.97 27.33 9.02
CA ARG A 64 -10.84 28.28 9.08
C ARG A 64 -10.16 28.30 10.44
N GLU A 65 -10.95 28.23 11.52
CA GLU A 65 -10.42 28.16 12.89
C GLU A 65 -9.58 26.91 13.11
N ALA A 66 -10.04 25.75 12.65
CA ALA A 66 -9.28 24.50 12.74
C ALA A 66 -7.92 24.59 12.02
N ILE A 67 -7.89 25.17 10.81
CA ILE A 67 -6.64 25.38 10.06
C ILE A 67 -5.72 26.35 10.81
N ARG A 68 -6.25 27.47 11.31
CA ARG A 68 -5.47 28.45 12.07
C ARG A 68 -4.88 27.84 13.34
N GLU A 69 -5.67 27.06 14.07
CA GLU A 69 -5.24 26.38 15.29
C GLU A 69 -4.12 25.36 15.00
N ALA A 70 -4.25 24.60 13.91
CA ALA A 70 -3.20 23.68 13.47
C ALA A 70 -1.90 24.42 13.15
N LEU A 71 -1.95 25.48 12.34
CA LEU A 71 -0.78 26.28 11.96
C LEU A 71 -0.13 27.05 13.12
N GLN A 72 -0.92 27.50 14.11
CA GLN A 72 -0.39 28.23 15.26
C GLN A 72 0.26 27.33 16.31
N ARG A 73 -0.24 26.10 16.47
CA ARG A 73 0.21 25.18 17.51
C ARG A 73 1.36 24.29 17.07
N ARG A 74 1.60 24.18 15.76
CA ARG A 74 2.58 23.27 15.21
C ARG A 74 3.59 24.04 14.37
N PRO A 75 4.88 24.04 14.76
CA PRO A 75 5.92 24.54 13.88
C PRO A 75 6.01 23.66 12.64
N LEU A 76 6.52 24.23 11.54
CA LEU A 76 6.87 23.46 10.36
C LEU A 76 7.80 22.32 10.76
N VAL A 77 7.46 21.11 10.34
CA VAL A 77 8.27 19.93 10.58
C VAL A 77 9.40 19.86 9.56
N GLU A 78 10.63 19.77 10.05
CA GLU A 78 11.79 19.45 9.20
C GLU A 78 11.70 18.00 8.71
N GLN A 79 12.07 17.79 7.45
CA GLN A 79 12.12 16.48 6.80
C GLN A 79 13.57 16.03 6.66
N PRO A 80 14.14 15.34 7.68
CA PRO A 80 15.53 14.93 7.64
C PRO A 80 15.74 13.82 6.60
N VAL A 81 16.79 13.98 5.79
CA VAL A 81 17.32 12.92 4.92
C VAL A 81 18.60 12.36 5.53
N ASN A 82 18.99 11.14 5.13
CA ASN A 82 20.34 10.66 5.39
C ASN A 82 21.35 11.34 4.43
N SER A 83 22.63 11.00 4.53
CA SER A 83 23.69 11.60 3.70
C SER A 83 23.95 10.87 2.38
N ASP A 84 23.21 9.81 2.06
CA ASP A 84 23.58 8.88 0.98
C ASP A 84 23.61 9.56 -0.39
N GLU A 85 22.57 10.30 -0.77
CA GLU A 85 22.54 10.96 -2.08
C GLU A 85 23.66 12.01 -2.25
N SER A 86 24.04 12.69 -1.16
CA SER A 86 25.15 13.64 -1.18
C SER A 86 26.53 12.97 -1.23
N THR A 87 26.65 11.80 -0.60
CA THR A 87 27.89 11.01 -0.50
C THR A 87 28.12 10.23 -1.79
N TYR A 88 27.07 9.61 -2.30
CA TYR A 88 27.04 8.80 -3.51
C TYR A 88 26.38 9.56 -4.65
N ASN A 89 26.87 10.77 -4.93
CA ASN A 89 26.31 11.65 -5.96
C ASN A 89 26.68 11.19 -7.39
N ASN A 90 26.51 12.06 -8.39
CA ASN A 90 26.83 11.74 -9.79
C ASN A 90 28.27 11.27 -10.04
N ALA A 91 29.23 11.59 -9.15
CA ALA A 91 30.60 11.08 -9.27
C ALA A 91 30.71 9.56 -9.09
N VAL A 92 29.69 8.94 -8.50
CA VAL A 92 29.56 7.49 -8.28
C VAL A 92 28.13 7.00 -8.59
N ASN A 93 27.46 7.62 -9.55
CA ASN A 93 26.25 7.11 -10.19
C ASN A 93 25.02 6.86 -9.29
N TYR A 94 24.85 7.56 -8.15
CA TYR A 94 23.62 7.50 -7.34
C TYR A 94 23.16 6.08 -6.94
N PHE A 95 24.06 5.10 -6.82
CA PHE A 95 23.69 3.69 -6.63
C PHE A 95 22.90 3.40 -5.33
N ALA A 96 22.96 4.31 -4.35
CA ALA A 96 22.24 4.23 -3.08
C ALA A 96 20.83 4.85 -3.15
N SER A 97 20.40 5.36 -4.31
CA SER A 97 19.11 6.02 -4.52
C SER A 97 18.15 5.19 -5.36
N TYR A 98 16.85 5.48 -5.24
CA TYR A 98 15.83 4.84 -6.07
C TYR A 98 15.92 5.32 -7.53
N SER A 99 16.20 4.39 -8.46
CA SER A 99 16.29 4.67 -9.90
C SER A 99 15.44 3.74 -10.78
N LYS A 100 14.66 2.84 -10.17
CA LYS A 100 13.91 1.82 -10.93
C LYS A 100 12.94 2.45 -11.94
N GLY A 101 13.03 2.00 -13.18
CA GLY A 101 12.30 2.49 -14.35
C GLY A 101 13.13 3.42 -15.25
N LEU A 102 14.19 4.03 -14.70
CA LEU A 102 15.16 4.81 -15.45
C LEU A 102 16.10 3.88 -16.26
N PRO A 103 16.85 4.41 -17.23
CA PRO A 103 17.93 3.67 -17.89
C PRO A 103 19.06 3.31 -16.93
N HIS A 104 19.53 2.08 -17.02
CA HIS A 104 20.70 1.57 -16.32
C HIS A 104 21.67 0.93 -17.31
N ASP A 105 22.95 0.90 -16.95
CA ASP A 105 24.01 0.20 -17.68
C ASP A 105 23.96 -1.34 -17.46
N GLU A 106 24.98 -2.06 -17.95
CA GLU A 106 25.05 -3.52 -17.78
C GLU A 106 25.33 -3.97 -16.34
N ASN A 107 25.83 -3.09 -15.47
CA ASN A 107 26.04 -3.33 -14.04
C ASN A 107 24.82 -2.95 -13.19
N GLY A 108 23.80 -2.37 -13.81
CA GLY A 108 22.61 -1.85 -13.14
C GLY A 108 22.83 -0.52 -12.44
N GLU A 109 23.85 0.24 -12.82
CA GLU A 109 24.06 1.63 -12.41
C GLU A 109 23.20 2.55 -13.27
N VAL A 110 22.56 3.55 -12.64
CA VAL A 110 21.62 4.44 -13.34
C VAL A 110 22.37 5.42 -14.24
N ASP A 111 21.77 5.75 -15.38
CA ASP A 111 22.14 6.92 -16.17
C ASP A 111 21.94 8.20 -15.35
N THR A 112 23.03 8.91 -15.05
CA THR A 112 23.01 10.07 -14.15
C THR A 112 22.16 11.21 -14.68
N ASP A 113 22.12 11.42 -16.00
CA ASP A 113 21.32 12.49 -16.61
C ASP A 113 19.82 12.19 -16.45
N ALA A 114 19.43 10.93 -16.61
CA ALA A 114 18.06 10.49 -16.34
C ALA A 114 17.67 10.64 -14.86
N TYR A 115 18.60 10.37 -13.94
CA TYR A 115 18.38 10.57 -12.51
C TYR A 115 18.23 12.05 -12.15
N GLU A 116 19.11 12.91 -12.65
CA GLU A 116 19.06 14.36 -12.42
C GLU A 116 17.80 15.00 -13.04
N ALA A 117 17.28 14.45 -14.15
CA ALA A 117 15.98 14.83 -14.70
C ALA A 117 14.82 14.48 -13.76
N LEU A 118 14.84 13.30 -13.13
CA LEU A 118 13.86 12.93 -12.10
C LEU A 118 13.94 13.86 -10.87
N GLN A 119 15.14 14.15 -10.38
CA GLN A 119 15.34 15.09 -9.27
C GLN A 119 14.80 16.49 -9.61
N SER A 120 15.09 16.98 -10.81
CA SER A 120 14.58 18.27 -11.29
C SER A 120 13.06 18.30 -11.36
N ALA A 121 12.43 17.19 -11.77
CA ALA A 121 10.98 17.07 -11.82
C ALA A 121 10.36 17.10 -10.41
N LEU A 122 10.97 16.43 -9.44
CA LEU A 122 10.54 16.41 -8.04
C LEU A 122 10.72 17.77 -7.34
N ALA A 123 11.78 18.51 -7.65
CA ALA A 123 12.08 19.81 -7.05
C ALA A 123 11.19 20.96 -7.55
N SER A 124 10.41 20.73 -8.61
CA SER A 124 9.58 21.76 -9.25
C SER A 124 8.25 21.97 -8.51
N GLU A 125 8.03 23.17 -7.98
CA GLU A 125 6.87 23.55 -7.15
C GLU A 125 5.49 23.38 -7.84
N ASN A 126 5.44 23.38 -9.17
CA ASN A 126 4.21 23.26 -9.96
C ASN A 126 3.99 21.87 -10.59
N GLY A 127 4.75 20.87 -10.14
CA GLY A 127 4.76 19.54 -10.77
C GLY A 127 5.68 19.59 -11.97
N GLY A 128 6.92 19.17 -11.76
CA GLY A 128 7.88 19.14 -12.86
C GLY A 128 7.43 18.21 -13.98
N SER A 129 8.10 18.29 -15.12
CA SER A 129 7.75 17.49 -16.30
C SER A 129 8.09 16.00 -16.09
N PHE A 130 7.29 15.26 -15.32
CA PHE A 130 7.46 13.82 -15.13
C PHE A 130 7.33 13.02 -16.44
N GLY A 131 6.68 13.60 -17.45
CA GLY A 131 6.62 13.04 -18.81
C GLY A 131 7.94 13.13 -19.58
N ASP A 132 8.85 14.02 -19.17
CA ASP A 132 10.16 14.21 -19.79
C ASP A 132 11.25 13.38 -19.08
N VAL A 133 10.95 12.77 -17.93
CA VAL A 133 11.88 11.88 -17.22
C VAL A 133 12.13 10.63 -18.09
N PRO A 134 13.39 10.33 -18.45
CA PRO A 134 13.69 9.17 -19.28
C PRO A 134 13.23 7.86 -18.64
N GLN A 135 12.56 7.02 -19.42
CA GLN A 135 12.13 5.68 -18.99
C GLN A 135 12.71 4.63 -19.93
N ALA A 136 13.28 3.57 -19.37
CA ALA A 136 13.90 2.50 -20.15
C ALA A 136 12.92 1.39 -20.56
N GLY A 137 11.76 1.32 -19.93
CA GLY A 137 10.80 0.24 -20.12
C GLY A 137 9.36 0.70 -20.03
N VAL A 138 8.45 -0.27 -20.13
CA VAL A 138 7.01 -0.02 -20.26
C VAL A 138 6.31 0.30 -18.93
N ARG A 139 6.99 0.12 -17.80
CA ARG A 139 6.41 0.39 -16.47
C ARG A 139 6.54 1.88 -16.14
N PRO A 140 5.43 2.60 -15.95
CA PRO A 140 5.49 4.02 -15.61
C PRO A 140 5.94 4.25 -14.17
N LEU A 141 6.43 5.46 -13.89
CA LEU A 141 6.54 5.98 -12.53
C LEU A 141 5.16 6.01 -11.86
N THR A 142 5.07 5.50 -10.64
CA THR A 142 3.78 5.38 -9.95
C THR A 142 3.49 6.64 -9.14
N ASN A 143 2.67 7.53 -9.71
CA ASN A 143 2.13 8.72 -9.06
C ASN A 143 3.18 9.65 -8.39
N PRO A 144 4.27 10.03 -9.07
CA PRO A 144 5.30 10.89 -8.48
C PRO A 144 4.78 12.29 -8.12
N GLU A 145 3.75 12.79 -8.82
CA GLU A 145 3.09 14.08 -8.53
C GLU A 145 2.38 14.12 -7.16
N ALA A 146 2.17 12.97 -6.49
CA ALA A 146 1.62 12.96 -5.15
C ALA A 146 2.49 13.74 -4.13
N ALA A 147 3.79 13.88 -4.39
CA ALA A 147 4.74 14.60 -3.54
C ALA A 147 4.39 16.11 -3.39
N ILE A 148 3.68 16.69 -4.36
CA ILE A 148 3.31 18.11 -4.37
C ILE A 148 1.81 18.33 -4.11
N SER A 149 1.12 17.30 -3.65
CA SER A 149 -0.32 17.36 -3.44
C SER A 149 -0.69 18.09 -2.14
N TYR A 150 -1.82 18.79 -2.16
CA TYR A 150 -2.41 19.42 -0.97
C TYR A 150 -3.64 18.66 -0.50
N ASN A 151 -3.73 18.44 0.81
CA ASN A 151 -4.90 17.83 1.44
C ASN A 151 -5.83 18.88 2.05
N THR A 152 -7.13 18.75 1.79
CA THR A 152 -8.15 19.67 2.36
C THR A 152 -8.51 19.37 3.82
N MET A 153 -8.10 18.21 4.32
CA MET A 153 -8.35 17.72 5.67
C MET A 153 -7.13 16.94 6.18
N GLY A 154 -6.91 16.98 7.49
CA GLY A 154 -5.73 16.37 8.09
C GLY A 154 -4.50 17.27 8.03
N LEU A 155 -3.33 16.69 8.25
CA LEU A 155 -2.05 17.37 8.10
C LEU A 155 -1.66 17.44 6.63
N ASP A 156 -0.94 18.48 6.26
CA ASP A 156 -0.29 18.55 4.95
C ASP A 156 0.73 17.40 4.82
N PRO A 157 0.76 16.65 3.71
CA PRO A 157 1.69 15.52 3.53
C PRO A 157 3.16 15.88 3.72
N ASN A 158 3.56 17.11 3.38
CA ASN A 158 4.94 17.60 3.48
C ASN A 158 5.26 18.16 4.88
N ASP A 159 4.26 18.24 5.76
CA ASP A 159 4.40 18.64 7.15
C ASP A 159 4.10 17.43 8.06
N VAL A 160 4.68 16.25 7.81
CA VAL A 160 4.59 15.08 8.71
C VAL A 160 5.97 14.46 8.87
N TYR A 161 6.41 14.24 10.11
CA TYR A 161 7.77 13.77 10.39
C TYR A 161 7.95 12.30 9.98
N SER A 162 9.06 12.02 9.32
CA SER A 162 9.67 10.69 9.24
C SER A 162 11.13 10.79 9.66
N PRO A 163 11.69 9.81 10.39
CA PRO A 163 13.13 9.75 10.62
C PRO A 163 13.88 9.54 9.30
N PRO A 164 15.17 9.93 9.21
CA PRO A 164 16.00 9.59 8.08
C PRO A 164 16.15 8.07 7.99
N ALA A 165 16.21 7.54 6.77
CA ALA A 165 16.52 6.15 6.54
C ALA A 165 17.95 5.82 7.07
N PRO A 166 18.21 4.58 7.51
CA PRO A 166 19.58 4.12 7.76
C PRO A 166 20.47 4.38 6.53
N SER A 167 21.75 4.73 6.72
CA SER A 167 22.66 4.94 5.58
C SER A 167 22.94 3.63 4.87
N PHE A 168 23.20 3.68 3.57
CA PHE A 168 23.48 2.50 2.73
C PHE A 168 24.62 1.63 3.30
N ASP A 169 25.66 2.26 3.83
CA ASP A 169 26.85 1.61 4.40
C ASP A 169 26.74 1.25 5.90
N SER A 170 25.57 1.45 6.51
CA SER A 170 25.38 1.18 7.93
C SER A 170 25.25 -0.31 8.25
N ALA A 171 25.66 -0.69 9.46
CA ALA A 171 25.42 -2.02 10.01
C ALA A 171 23.92 -2.36 10.09
N ARG A 172 23.06 -1.34 10.28
CA ARG A 172 21.61 -1.50 10.28
C ARG A 172 21.07 -1.89 8.91
N THR A 173 21.43 -1.18 7.84
CA THR A 173 21.02 -1.54 6.47
C THR A 173 21.49 -2.95 6.11
N ALA A 174 22.74 -3.29 6.46
CA ALA A 174 23.25 -4.64 6.26
C ALA A 174 22.42 -5.69 7.02
N GLY A 175 22.04 -5.42 8.27
CA GLY A 175 21.24 -6.34 9.06
C GLY A 175 19.79 -6.48 8.61
N GLU A 176 19.15 -5.38 8.18
CA GLU A 176 17.84 -5.40 7.54
C GLU A 176 17.88 -6.23 6.24
N MET A 177 18.96 -6.14 5.45
CA MET A 177 19.15 -7.00 4.28
C MET A 177 19.32 -8.48 4.63
N VAL A 178 20.10 -8.82 5.66
CA VAL A 178 20.23 -10.22 6.15
C VAL A 178 18.87 -10.77 6.58
N GLU A 179 18.05 -9.98 7.29
CA GLU A 179 16.68 -10.37 7.64
C GLU A 179 15.82 -10.64 6.40
N LEU A 180 15.87 -9.77 5.38
CA LEU A 180 15.12 -9.96 4.13
C LEU A 180 15.56 -11.22 3.36
N TYR A 181 16.85 -11.55 3.35
CA TYR A 181 17.34 -12.81 2.77
C TYR A 181 16.84 -14.03 3.54
N TRP A 182 16.85 -14.00 4.87
CA TRP A 182 16.28 -15.09 5.67
C TRP A 182 14.77 -15.22 5.49
N MET A 183 14.04 -14.11 5.48
CA MET A 183 12.62 -14.11 5.13
C MET A 183 12.39 -14.72 3.75
N ALA A 184 13.30 -14.51 2.80
CA ALA A 184 13.23 -15.08 1.45
C ALA A 184 13.42 -16.61 1.43
N LEU A 185 14.43 -17.10 2.15
CA LEU A 185 14.76 -18.52 2.23
C LEU A 185 13.67 -19.32 2.99
N LEU A 186 13.04 -18.69 3.98
CA LEU A 186 12.08 -19.33 4.88
C LEU A 186 10.61 -19.06 4.50
N ARG A 187 10.36 -18.48 3.31
CA ARG A 187 9.01 -18.03 2.85
C ARG A 187 7.93 -19.10 2.98
N ASP A 188 8.29 -20.36 2.75
CA ASP A 188 7.37 -21.49 2.65
C ASP A 188 7.30 -22.34 3.93
N ILE A 189 8.04 -21.99 4.99
CA ILE A 189 7.95 -22.67 6.28
C ILE A 189 6.67 -22.20 7.00
N PRO A 190 5.81 -23.13 7.46
CA PRO A 190 4.64 -22.78 8.26
C PRO A 190 5.03 -22.14 9.59
N PHE A 191 4.35 -21.05 9.98
CA PHE A 191 4.65 -20.32 11.23
C PHE A 191 4.56 -21.19 12.49
N HIS A 192 3.76 -22.26 12.46
CA HIS A 192 3.61 -23.18 13.59
C HIS A 192 4.83 -24.11 13.77
N GLU A 193 5.71 -24.22 12.78
CA GLU A 193 6.93 -25.03 12.80
C GLU A 193 8.17 -24.20 13.17
N PHE A 194 8.06 -22.87 13.25
CA PHE A 194 9.20 -21.97 13.43
C PHE A 194 10.06 -22.30 14.67
N THR A 195 9.44 -22.70 15.77
CA THR A 195 10.16 -23.00 17.02
C THR A 195 11.03 -24.25 16.91
N ASP A 196 10.61 -25.23 16.10
CA ASP A 196 11.27 -26.53 15.99
C ASP A 196 12.09 -26.69 14.69
N ASN A 197 12.14 -25.64 13.85
CA ASN A 197 12.81 -25.68 12.56
C ASN A 197 14.29 -25.24 12.66
N ALA A 198 15.19 -26.07 12.16
CA ALA A 198 16.63 -25.84 12.24
C ALA A 198 17.10 -24.62 11.43
N ASP A 199 16.50 -24.34 10.27
CA ASP A 199 16.87 -23.20 9.42
C ASP A 199 16.38 -21.88 10.06
N VAL A 200 15.21 -21.91 10.71
CA VAL A 200 14.72 -20.76 11.50
C VAL A 200 15.63 -20.49 12.70
N ALA A 201 16.13 -21.53 13.38
CA ALA A 201 17.11 -21.39 14.45
C ALA A 201 18.47 -20.84 13.96
N ALA A 202 18.89 -21.21 12.75
CA ALA A 202 20.08 -20.66 12.10
C ALA A 202 19.90 -19.16 11.81
N ALA A 203 18.76 -18.77 11.22
CA ALA A 203 18.41 -17.37 10.97
C ALA A 203 18.42 -16.53 12.25
N ALA A 204 17.77 -17.02 13.30
CA ALA A 204 17.74 -16.40 14.62
C ALA A 204 19.16 -16.17 15.18
N THR A 205 20.02 -17.18 15.07
CA THR A 205 21.42 -17.11 15.55
C THR A 205 22.22 -16.07 14.78
N GLU A 206 22.09 -16.02 13.45
CA GLU A 206 22.81 -15.03 12.64
C GLU A 206 22.33 -13.60 12.95
N LEU A 207 21.01 -13.37 12.99
CA LEU A 207 20.44 -12.06 13.31
C LEU A 207 20.85 -11.57 14.71
N ALA A 208 20.91 -12.47 15.70
CA ALA A 208 21.40 -12.15 17.05
C ALA A 208 22.88 -11.71 17.08
N GLY A 209 23.68 -12.13 16.09
CA GLY A 209 25.09 -11.78 15.97
C GLY A 209 25.36 -10.42 15.31
N LEU A 210 24.33 -9.76 14.76
CA LEU A 210 24.48 -8.50 14.03
C LEU A 210 24.55 -7.30 14.98
N THR A 211 25.47 -6.37 14.72
CA THR A 211 25.83 -5.31 15.67
C THR A 211 24.79 -4.21 15.85
N ASP A 212 23.87 -4.03 14.90
CA ASP A 212 22.85 -2.96 14.91
C ASP A 212 21.49 -3.47 14.42
N PHE A 213 21.21 -4.76 14.67
CA PHE A 213 19.90 -5.35 14.37
C PHE A 213 18.96 -5.16 15.57
N THR A 214 17.77 -4.62 15.31
CA THR A 214 16.78 -4.26 16.36
C THR A 214 15.50 -5.08 16.30
N GLY A 215 15.42 -6.03 15.36
CA GLY A 215 14.30 -6.95 15.22
C GLY A 215 14.35 -8.08 16.25
N PRO A 216 13.28 -8.89 16.36
CA PRO A 216 13.26 -10.07 17.22
C PRO A 216 14.20 -11.15 16.68
N VAL A 217 14.92 -11.82 17.60
CA VAL A 217 15.94 -12.83 17.28
C VAL A 217 15.66 -14.19 17.88
N GLU A 218 14.47 -14.41 18.46
CA GLU A 218 14.09 -15.73 18.96
C GLU A 218 13.28 -16.48 17.88
N PRO A 219 13.51 -17.77 17.63
CA PRO A 219 12.75 -18.52 16.62
C PRO A 219 11.23 -18.39 16.74
N ALA A 220 10.70 -18.27 17.96
CA ALA A 220 9.28 -18.11 18.22
C ALA A 220 8.69 -16.75 17.77
N ASN A 221 9.51 -15.71 17.66
CA ASN A 221 9.09 -14.34 17.35
C ASN A 221 9.86 -13.65 16.22
N ILE A 222 10.82 -14.34 15.58
CA ILE A 222 11.58 -13.84 14.43
C ILE A 222 10.65 -13.29 13.35
N PHE A 223 11.08 -12.26 12.63
CA PHE A 223 10.33 -11.56 11.57
C PHE A 223 9.07 -10.80 12.01
N ARG A 224 8.81 -10.70 13.32
CA ARG A 224 7.67 -9.92 13.84
C ARG A 224 8.03 -8.46 14.07
N GLY A 225 7.02 -7.61 14.02
CA GLY A 225 7.13 -6.20 14.40
C GLY A 225 7.35 -5.99 15.91
N ASN A 226 7.69 -4.76 16.28
CA ASN A 226 8.00 -4.33 17.65
C ASN A 226 6.86 -3.55 18.33
N ILE A 227 5.66 -3.51 17.74
CA ILE A 227 4.49 -2.87 18.35
C ILE A 227 3.93 -3.74 19.49
N GLN A 228 3.27 -3.10 20.45
CA GLN A 228 2.64 -3.79 21.59
C GLN A 228 1.69 -4.89 21.10
N GLY A 229 1.89 -6.11 21.61
CA GLY A 229 1.08 -7.28 21.29
C GLY A 229 1.51 -8.07 20.05
N ALA A 230 2.38 -7.53 19.18
CA ALA A 230 2.77 -8.24 17.95
C ALA A 230 3.60 -9.51 18.21
N GLN A 231 4.40 -9.53 19.29
CA GLN A 231 5.24 -10.68 19.66
C GLN A 231 4.55 -11.68 20.59
N THR A 232 3.26 -11.47 20.90
CA THR A 232 2.50 -12.34 21.80
C THR A 232 1.55 -13.24 21.01
N GLY A 233 1.58 -14.55 21.28
CA GLY A 233 0.65 -15.50 20.67
C GLY A 233 1.01 -15.89 19.23
N PRO A 234 0.03 -16.37 18.44
CA PRO A 234 0.26 -16.80 17.05
C PRO A 234 0.84 -15.68 16.17
N TYR A 235 1.59 -16.05 15.13
CA TYR A 235 2.20 -15.10 14.20
C TYR A 235 1.16 -14.27 13.44
N VAL A 236 0.13 -14.95 12.95
CA VAL A 236 -0.93 -14.33 12.15
C VAL A 236 -2.00 -13.74 13.07
N SER A 237 -2.31 -12.47 12.85
CA SER A 237 -3.41 -11.77 13.55
C SER A 237 -4.73 -12.53 13.41
N GLN A 238 -5.48 -12.62 14.50
CA GLN A 238 -6.79 -13.30 14.51
C GLN A 238 -7.78 -12.64 13.53
N PHE A 239 -7.64 -11.34 13.26
CA PHE A 239 -8.45 -10.66 12.25
C PHE A 239 -8.18 -11.14 10.82
N LEU A 240 -7.07 -11.81 10.56
CA LEU A 240 -6.76 -12.45 9.28
C LEU A 240 -7.21 -13.92 9.22
N LEU A 241 -7.78 -14.46 10.29
CA LEU A 241 -8.21 -15.85 10.40
C LEU A 241 -9.71 -15.99 10.69
N LYS A 242 -10.36 -14.93 11.15
CA LYS A 242 -11.77 -14.95 11.54
C LYS A 242 -12.66 -14.52 10.38
N ASP A 243 -13.60 -15.40 10.04
CA ASP A 243 -14.69 -15.12 9.10
C ASP A 243 -15.62 -14.01 9.65
N PHE A 244 -16.29 -13.30 8.76
CA PHE A 244 -17.16 -12.18 9.11
C PHE A 244 -18.31 -12.03 8.13
N GLU A 245 -19.34 -11.26 8.51
CA GLU A 245 -20.41 -10.90 7.58
C GLU A 245 -20.24 -9.46 7.11
N ARG A 246 -20.38 -9.25 5.80
CA ARG A 246 -20.50 -7.91 5.23
C ARG A 246 -21.97 -7.66 4.91
N GLY A 247 -22.67 -7.04 5.86
CA GLY A 247 -24.13 -7.02 5.85
C GLY A 247 -24.64 -8.45 6.03
N VAL A 248 -25.47 -8.95 5.11
CA VAL A 248 -26.03 -10.32 5.17
C VAL A 248 -25.19 -11.37 4.45
N VAL A 249 -23.96 -11.02 4.03
CA VAL A 249 -23.13 -11.87 3.19
C VAL A 249 -21.93 -12.37 3.98
N HIS A 250 -21.85 -13.70 4.16
CA HIS A 250 -20.70 -14.36 4.77
C HIS A 250 -19.43 -14.17 3.93
N ARG A 251 -18.31 -13.94 4.61
CA ARG A 251 -16.97 -13.81 4.04
C ARG A 251 -15.98 -14.64 4.85
N THR A 252 -15.20 -15.44 4.13
CA THR A 252 -14.09 -16.18 4.72
C THR A 252 -12.79 -15.40 4.56
N GLN A 253 -11.82 -15.67 5.44
CA GLN A 253 -10.45 -15.14 5.28
C GLN A 253 -9.54 -16.07 4.48
N ARG A 254 -10.11 -17.07 3.80
CA ARG A 254 -9.37 -17.97 2.93
C ARG A 254 -9.14 -17.32 1.57
N PHE A 255 -7.97 -17.54 1.00
CA PHE A 255 -7.63 -17.13 -0.36
C PHE A 255 -6.70 -18.15 -0.99
N ARG A 256 -6.53 -18.08 -2.31
CA ARG A 256 -5.54 -18.88 -3.06
C ARG A 256 -4.17 -18.21 -2.97
N PRO A 257 -3.19 -18.76 -2.23
CA PRO A 257 -1.86 -18.17 -2.14
C PRO A 257 -1.06 -18.37 -3.43
N LEU A 258 0.03 -17.62 -3.59
CA LEU A 258 1.00 -17.84 -4.67
C LEU A 258 1.62 -19.24 -4.56
N GLU A 259 1.93 -19.83 -5.71
CA GLU A 259 2.81 -21.00 -5.82
C GLU A 259 4.22 -20.67 -5.29
N PRO A 260 4.99 -21.67 -4.82
CA PRO A 260 6.32 -21.46 -4.24
C PRO A 260 7.39 -21.16 -5.31
N THR A 261 7.18 -20.08 -6.05
CA THR A 261 8.07 -19.59 -7.10
C THR A 261 8.61 -18.22 -6.71
N ASP A 262 9.92 -18.06 -6.82
CA ASP A 262 10.60 -16.79 -6.61
C ASP A 262 11.08 -16.20 -7.96
N TYR A 263 11.19 -14.87 -8.00
CA TYR A 263 11.46 -14.11 -9.21
C TYR A 263 12.70 -13.23 -9.03
N MET A 264 13.23 -12.68 -10.13
CA MET A 264 14.43 -11.83 -10.13
C MET A 264 15.68 -12.51 -9.54
N ILE A 265 15.75 -13.85 -9.62
CA ILE A 265 16.91 -14.63 -9.17
C ILE A 265 18.06 -14.65 -10.17
N ASN A 266 17.78 -14.34 -11.44
CA ASN A 266 18.77 -14.23 -12.50
C ASN A 266 19.05 -12.76 -12.79
N TYR A 267 20.33 -12.45 -13.04
CA TYR A 267 20.79 -11.09 -13.28
C TYR A 267 20.02 -10.38 -14.40
N ASP A 268 19.84 -11.02 -15.55
CA ASP A 268 19.11 -10.45 -16.69
C ASP A 268 17.65 -10.12 -16.35
N HIS A 269 17.00 -10.93 -15.53
CA HIS A 269 15.63 -10.67 -15.08
C HIS A 269 15.58 -9.51 -14.09
N TRP A 270 16.55 -9.44 -13.17
CA TRP A 270 16.68 -8.32 -12.24
C TRP A 270 16.93 -7.01 -13.01
N LEU A 271 17.91 -6.98 -13.92
CA LEU A 271 18.25 -5.79 -14.70
C LEU A 271 17.10 -5.34 -15.62
N ALA A 272 16.40 -6.30 -16.25
CA ALA A 272 15.19 -5.99 -17.00
C ALA A 272 14.14 -5.30 -16.12
N VAL A 273 13.94 -5.79 -14.89
CA VAL A 273 13.01 -5.16 -13.94
C VAL A 273 13.50 -3.79 -13.46
N GLN A 274 14.81 -3.59 -13.26
CA GLN A 274 15.36 -2.26 -12.93
C GLN A 274 15.12 -1.26 -14.05
N ASN A 275 15.29 -1.68 -15.31
CA ASN A 275 14.96 -0.89 -16.49
C ASN A 275 13.45 -0.79 -16.79
N GLY A 276 12.56 -1.16 -15.86
CA GLY A 276 11.12 -1.04 -16.03
C GLY A 276 10.51 -2.00 -17.07
N ASN A 277 11.25 -3.00 -17.53
CA ASN A 277 10.77 -4.01 -18.46
C ASN A 277 9.99 -5.13 -17.75
N ILE A 278 9.37 -6.00 -18.56
CA ILE A 278 8.68 -7.20 -18.10
C ILE A 278 9.50 -8.39 -18.59
N PRO A 279 10.26 -9.08 -17.71
CA PRO A 279 11.00 -10.27 -18.11
C PRO A 279 10.04 -11.38 -18.54
N LEU A 280 10.55 -12.40 -19.25
CA LEU A 280 9.74 -13.54 -19.68
C LEU A 280 9.10 -14.24 -18.48
N GLY A 281 7.78 -14.47 -18.53
CA GLY A 281 7.01 -15.00 -17.40
C GLY A 281 6.74 -13.99 -16.27
N GLY A 282 7.22 -12.74 -16.43
CA GLY A 282 6.90 -11.63 -15.56
C GLY A 282 5.48 -11.12 -15.81
N ILE A 283 4.88 -10.54 -14.77
CA ILE A 283 3.49 -10.08 -14.82
C ILE A 283 3.47 -8.56 -14.65
N ASN A 284 2.69 -7.89 -15.49
CA ASN A 284 2.48 -6.46 -15.38
C ASN A 284 1.06 -6.15 -14.93
N ARG A 285 0.96 -5.47 -13.79
CA ARG A 285 -0.32 -5.02 -13.24
C ARG A 285 -0.80 -3.68 -13.82
N THR A 286 0.08 -2.93 -14.50
CA THR A 286 -0.22 -1.57 -14.98
C THR A 286 -0.83 -1.54 -16.37
N THR A 287 -0.71 -2.62 -17.15
CA THR A 287 -1.32 -2.76 -18.47
C THR A 287 -2.78 -3.20 -18.35
N PRO A 288 -3.74 -2.46 -18.95
CA PRO A 288 -5.17 -2.77 -18.85
C PRO A 288 -5.60 -4.15 -19.34
N ASP A 289 -4.76 -4.80 -20.16
CA ASP A 289 -5.06 -6.05 -20.87
C ASP A 289 -4.27 -7.27 -20.37
N GLU A 290 -3.38 -7.11 -19.39
CA GLU A 290 -2.68 -8.22 -18.75
C GLU A 290 -3.52 -8.81 -17.60
N PRO A 291 -3.49 -10.14 -17.40
CA PRO A 291 -4.20 -10.78 -16.31
C PRO A 291 -3.73 -10.19 -14.98
N SER A 292 -4.69 -9.94 -14.08
CA SER A 292 -4.35 -9.76 -12.68
C SER A 292 -3.61 -11.01 -12.19
N LEU A 293 -2.78 -10.91 -11.16
CA LEU A 293 -2.05 -12.08 -10.64
C LEU A 293 -2.99 -13.25 -10.24
N SER A 294 -4.28 -12.98 -9.98
CA SER A 294 -5.28 -14.05 -9.76
C SER A 294 -5.66 -14.85 -11.01
N ASP A 295 -5.37 -14.32 -12.20
CA ASP A 295 -5.70 -14.88 -13.51
C ASP A 295 -4.46 -15.39 -14.28
N ALA A 296 -3.26 -15.20 -13.72
CA ALA A 296 -2.00 -15.57 -14.37
C ALA A 296 -1.55 -17.03 -14.12
N GLY A 297 -2.38 -17.87 -13.47
CA GLY A 297 -2.05 -19.28 -13.21
C GLY A 297 -0.89 -19.50 -12.22
N ILE A 298 -0.53 -18.48 -11.44
CA ILE A 298 0.60 -18.50 -10.48
C ILE A 298 0.18 -18.76 -9.03
N ARG A 299 -1.12 -19.02 -8.82
CA ARG A 299 -1.68 -19.26 -7.48
C ARG A 299 -2.08 -20.72 -7.39
N ARG A 300 -2.01 -21.24 -6.16
CA ARG A 300 -2.54 -22.55 -5.81
C ARG A 300 -4.01 -22.66 -6.16
N ASP A 301 -4.45 -23.85 -6.53
CA ASP A 301 -5.87 -24.10 -6.83
C ASP A 301 -6.75 -24.10 -5.57
N THR A 302 -6.16 -24.35 -4.41
CA THR A 302 -6.86 -24.46 -3.12
C THR A 302 -6.87 -23.15 -2.34
N GLU A 303 -8.05 -22.76 -1.85
CA GLU A 303 -8.18 -21.67 -0.88
C GLU A 303 -7.81 -22.14 0.52
N ARG A 304 -6.98 -21.38 1.23
CA ARG A 304 -6.60 -21.65 2.62
C ARG A 304 -6.35 -20.36 3.42
N TYR A 305 -6.21 -20.49 4.72
CA TYR A 305 -5.77 -19.40 5.59
C TYR A 305 -4.26 -19.16 5.43
N PRO A 306 -3.78 -17.93 5.70
CA PRO A 306 -2.35 -17.66 5.68
C PRO A 306 -1.65 -18.38 6.83
N ILE A 307 -0.64 -19.18 6.50
CA ILE A 307 0.16 -19.93 7.49
C ILE A 307 1.67 -19.86 7.21
N THR A 308 2.10 -19.26 6.11
CA THR A 308 3.50 -19.07 5.71
C THR A 308 3.81 -17.61 5.38
N GLY A 309 5.09 -17.25 5.28
CA GLY A 309 5.54 -15.94 4.81
C GLY A 309 5.04 -15.64 3.38
N ARG A 310 5.02 -16.64 2.49
CA ARG A 310 4.50 -16.50 1.12
C ARG A 310 3.00 -16.20 1.09
N ASP A 311 2.23 -16.73 2.03
CA ASP A 311 0.80 -16.42 2.13
C ASP A 311 0.59 -14.94 2.53
N LEU A 312 1.35 -14.44 3.49
CA LEU A 312 1.30 -13.03 3.87
C LEU A 312 1.78 -12.12 2.73
N ALA A 313 2.83 -12.52 2.01
CA ALA A 313 3.31 -11.82 0.82
C ALA A 313 2.25 -11.80 -0.30
N THR A 314 1.52 -12.91 -0.50
CA THR A 314 0.34 -12.94 -1.39
C THR A 314 -0.69 -11.94 -0.91
N TYR A 315 -1.03 -11.97 0.38
CA TYR A 315 -2.07 -11.12 0.95
C TYR A 315 -1.76 -9.64 0.72
N VAL A 316 -0.59 -9.15 1.12
CA VAL A 316 -0.24 -7.72 0.93
C VAL A 316 0.07 -7.38 -0.51
N GLY A 317 0.52 -8.34 -1.31
CA GLY A 317 0.76 -8.16 -2.73
C GLY A 317 -0.55 -7.87 -3.47
N GLU A 318 -1.66 -8.49 -3.11
CA GLU A 318 -2.91 -8.47 -3.89
C GLU A 318 -3.98 -7.55 -3.32
N ASN A 319 -3.87 -7.26 -2.02
CA ASN A 319 -4.91 -6.55 -1.32
C ASN A 319 -4.85 -5.05 -1.58
N VAL A 320 -5.99 -4.39 -1.37
CA VAL A 320 -6.08 -2.94 -1.38
C VAL A 320 -5.78 -2.43 0.03
N SER A 321 -4.96 -1.37 0.15
CA SER A 321 -4.30 -0.97 1.41
C SER A 321 -5.21 -0.88 2.64
N GLN A 322 -6.45 -0.39 2.50
CA GLN A 322 -7.38 -0.22 3.61
C GLN A 322 -8.17 -1.48 4.01
N GLN A 323 -8.19 -2.51 3.16
CA GLN A 323 -9.09 -3.65 3.31
C GLN A 323 -8.88 -4.49 4.59
N PRO A 324 -7.64 -4.76 5.06
CA PRO A 324 -7.44 -5.54 6.29
C PRO A 324 -8.09 -4.85 7.51
N TYR A 325 -7.99 -3.54 7.58
CA TYR A 325 -8.54 -2.73 8.68
C TYR A 325 -10.07 -2.65 8.61
N MET A 326 -10.64 -2.55 7.40
CA MET A 326 -12.09 -2.63 7.22
C MET A 326 -12.64 -3.99 7.63
N ASN A 327 -11.96 -5.09 7.28
CA ASN A 327 -12.36 -6.42 7.71
C ASN A 327 -12.29 -6.57 9.23
N ALA A 328 -11.23 -6.06 9.87
CA ALA A 328 -11.13 -6.05 11.33
C ALA A 328 -12.29 -5.27 11.98
N GLY A 329 -12.63 -4.09 11.43
CA GLY A 329 -13.79 -3.31 11.90
C GLY A 329 -15.12 -4.06 11.76
N LEU A 330 -15.33 -4.78 10.65
CA LEU A 330 -16.51 -5.63 10.47
C LEU A 330 -16.52 -6.78 11.47
N ILE A 331 -15.40 -7.49 11.65
CA ILE A 331 -15.29 -8.57 12.66
C ILE A 331 -15.70 -8.08 14.05
N LEU A 332 -15.25 -6.88 14.43
CA LEU A 332 -15.61 -6.26 15.71
C LEU A 332 -17.07 -5.81 15.79
N GLN A 333 -17.67 -5.41 14.67
CA GLN A 333 -19.10 -5.07 14.62
C GLN A 333 -20.00 -6.33 14.66
N ASN A 334 -19.51 -7.43 14.07
CA ASN A 334 -20.17 -8.73 14.07
C ASN A 334 -20.10 -9.43 15.44
N SER A 335 -19.09 -9.11 16.26
CA SER A 335 -19.05 -9.59 17.65
C SER A 335 -20.09 -8.88 18.50
N GLU A 336 -20.74 -9.62 19.41
CA GLU A 336 -21.76 -9.05 20.29
C GLU A 336 -21.16 -7.94 21.17
N PRO A 337 -21.80 -6.75 21.24
CA PRO A 337 -21.20 -5.55 21.83
C PRO A 337 -20.89 -5.61 23.34
N ASP A 338 -21.28 -6.67 24.05
CA ASP A 338 -21.08 -6.84 25.50
C ASP A 338 -20.50 -8.22 25.88
N ASP A 339 -19.94 -8.97 24.92
CA ASP A 339 -19.33 -10.27 25.18
C ASP A 339 -17.81 -10.25 24.87
N ASP A 340 -16.98 -9.96 25.87
CA ASP A 340 -15.51 -10.03 25.72
C ASP A 340 -14.97 -11.47 25.80
N SER A 341 -15.83 -12.50 25.71
CA SER A 341 -15.38 -13.87 25.83
C SER A 341 -14.38 -14.22 24.72
N PRO A 342 -13.40 -15.10 25.02
CA PRO A 342 -12.53 -15.67 24.00
C PRO A 342 -13.26 -16.42 22.90
N GLY A 343 -14.57 -16.72 23.02
CA GLY A 343 -15.39 -17.27 21.95
C GLY A 343 -15.98 -16.20 21.02
N ASN A 344 -16.27 -15.01 21.54
CA ASN A 344 -16.78 -13.88 20.76
C ASN A 344 -15.67 -13.06 20.10
N LEU A 345 -14.49 -12.95 20.72
CA LEU A 345 -13.36 -12.17 20.19
C LEU A 345 -12.18 -13.01 19.65
N ALA A 346 -11.96 -14.22 20.16
CA ALA A 346 -10.86 -15.10 19.74
C ALA A 346 -11.36 -16.40 19.08
N LEU A 347 -10.47 -17.07 18.35
CA LEU A 347 -10.67 -18.45 17.94
C LEU A 347 -10.36 -19.34 19.15
N SER A 348 -11.35 -19.68 19.98
CA SER A 348 -11.11 -20.53 21.15
C SER A 348 -10.74 -21.97 20.75
N GLU A 349 -10.02 -22.68 21.64
CA GLU A 349 -9.59 -24.07 21.41
C GLU A 349 -10.75 -25.05 21.13
N SER A 350 -11.98 -24.71 21.54
CA SER A 350 -13.17 -25.51 21.27
C SER A 350 -13.53 -25.58 19.78
N ILE A 351 -13.02 -24.66 18.96
CA ILE A 351 -13.22 -24.58 17.51
C ILE A 351 -12.17 -25.41 16.74
N GLY A 352 -11.27 -26.12 17.44
CA GLY A 352 -10.45 -27.18 16.84
C GLY A 352 -9.33 -26.64 15.94
N TRP A 353 -8.59 -25.63 16.40
CA TRP A 353 -7.44 -25.05 15.69
C TRP A 353 -6.43 -26.12 15.23
N ARG A 354 -6.09 -27.08 16.10
CA ARG A 354 -5.22 -28.23 15.72
C ARG A 354 -5.83 -29.13 14.65
N ARG A 355 -7.17 -29.19 14.52
CA ARG A 355 -7.84 -30.04 13.52
C ARG A 355 -8.05 -29.35 12.16
N ARG A 356 -8.06 -28.02 12.10
CA ARG A 356 -8.24 -27.27 10.82
C ARG A 356 -6.95 -27.03 10.05
N ILE A 357 -5.79 -27.15 10.69
CA ILE A 357 -4.48 -27.05 10.02
C ILE A 357 -4.05 -28.42 9.46
N HIS A 358 -4.58 -29.53 9.99
CA HIS A 358 -4.25 -30.90 9.58
C HIS A 358 -5.32 -31.57 8.68
N ALA A 359 -6.35 -30.84 8.27
CA ALA A 359 -7.38 -31.33 7.36
C ALA A 359 -7.35 -30.47 6.08
N ASP A 360 -6.38 -30.79 5.22
CA ASP A 360 -6.37 -30.75 3.75
C ASP A 360 -4.98 -30.42 3.20
#